data_AF-A0A1M5J5Y6-F1
#
_entry.id   AF-A0A1M5J5Y6-F1
#
_cell.length_a   1.000
_cell.length_b   1.000
_cell.length_c   1.000
_cell.angle_alpha   90.00
_cell.angle_beta   90.00
_cell.angle_gamma   90.00
#
_symmetry.space_group_name_H-M   'P 1'
#
loop_
_entity.id
_entity.type
_entity.pdbx_description
1 polymer ?
#
loop_
_entity_poly.entity_id
_entity_poly.type
_entity_poly.pdbx_seq_one_letter_code
_entity_poly.pdbx_strand_id
1 'polypeptide(L)'
;MLDLGWSELLVIGVVALIVIGPKDLPVMFQQVGRFVGKARAMAREFSYAMNQAADEAGMKDATSSFKSATDTLRTAANPAKAAGDAVRDSVKDIADFKLDLDSESLSEDRADAARKIQDATAKKAEAAKAEAAAAEKTKDAE
;
A
#
# COMPACT_ATOMS: atom_id res chain seq x y z
N MET A 1 -23.34 -5.89 19.19
CA MET A 1 -22.48 -6.32 18.07
C MET A 1 -23.39 -6.45 16.87
N LEU A 2 -23.25 -5.56 15.88
CA LEU A 2 -24.00 -5.66 14.63
C LEU A 2 -23.12 -6.44 13.64
N ASP A 3 -23.19 -7.77 13.74
CA ASP A 3 -22.51 -8.68 12.82
C ASP A 3 -23.30 -8.72 11.50
N LEU A 4 -23.30 -7.59 10.79
CA LEU A 4 -23.89 -7.45 9.46
C LEU A 4 -22.93 -8.04 8.43
N GLY A 5 -22.80 -9.37 8.46
CA GLY A 5 -22.06 -10.14 7.49
C GLY A 5 -22.87 -10.42 6.22
N TRP A 6 -22.19 -11.02 5.23
CA TRP A 6 -22.86 -11.53 4.03
C TRP A 6 -23.93 -12.58 4.36
N SER A 7 -23.74 -13.36 5.43
CA SER A 7 -24.70 -14.32 5.97
C SER A 7 -26.00 -13.65 6.41
N GLU A 8 -25.93 -12.64 7.28
CA GLU A 8 -27.08 -11.93 7.82
C GLU A 8 -27.87 -11.21 6.71
N LEU A 9 -27.18 -10.60 5.74
CA LEU A 9 -27.85 -9.99 4.59
C LEU A 9 -28.62 -11.02 3.76
N LEU A 10 -28.09 -12.24 3.61
CA LEU A 10 -28.77 -13.33 2.91
C LEU A 10 -30.03 -13.77 3.68
N VAL A 11 -29.94 -13.92 5.01
CA VAL A 11 -31.09 -14.25 5.88
C VAL A 11 -32.17 -13.18 5.77
N ILE A 12 -31.80 -11.89 5.88
CA ILE A 12 -32.75 -10.77 5.73
C ILE A 12 -33.38 -10.79 4.34
N GLY A 13 -32.60 -11.07 3.30
CA GLY A 13 -33.09 -11.23 1.93
C GLY A 13 -34.16 -12.32 1.80
N VAL A 14 -33.92 -13.50 2.39
CA VAL A 14 -34.88 -14.60 2.37
C VAL A 14 -36.16 -14.23 3.13
N VAL A 15 -36.04 -13.65 4.33
CA VAL A 15 -37.20 -13.20 5.12
C VAL A 15 -38.01 -12.16 4.34
N ALA A 16 -37.34 -11.19 3.71
CA ALA A 16 -37.99 -10.16 2.91
C ALA A 16 -38.73 -10.77 1.70
N LEU A 17 -38.16 -11.79 1.03
CA LEU A 17 -38.83 -12.50 -0.07
C LEU A 17 -40.10 -13.22 0.38
N ILE A 18 -40.14 -13.76 1.61
CA ILE A 18 -41.32 -14.44 2.16
C ILE A 18 -42.41 -13.44 2.54
N VAL A 19 -42.03 -12.36 3.21
CA VAL A 19 -42.99 -11.39 3.76
C VAL A 19 -43.59 -10.48 2.67
N ILE A 20 -42.73 -9.95 1.80
CA ILE A 20 -43.13 -8.99 0.75
C ILE A 20 -43.47 -9.72 -0.55
N GLY A 21 -42.86 -10.88 -0.79
CA GLY A 21 -43.03 -11.64 -2.02
C GLY A 21 -41.88 -11.41 -3.02
N PRO A 22 -41.48 -12.44 -3.79
CA PRO A 22 -40.32 -12.37 -4.68
C PRO A 22 -40.50 -11.45 -5.90
N LYS A 23 -41.75 -11.10 -6.25
CA LYS A 23 -42.05 -10.20 -7.36
C LYS A 23 -42.12 -8.73 -6.94
N ASP A 24 -42.51 -8.44 -5.71
CA ASP A 24 -42.75 -7.07 -5.26
C ASP A 24 -41.46 -6.41 -4.77
N LEU A 25 -40.57 -7.19 -4.15
CA LEU A 25 -39.26 -6.74 -3.69
C LEU A 25 -38.42 -6.03 -4.79
N PRO A 26 -38.23 -6.61 -6.00
CA PRO A 26 -37.49 -5.93 -7.07
C PRO A 26 -38.20 -4.65 -7.57
N VAL A 27 -39.53 -4.64 -7.61
CA VAL A 27 -40.31 -3.45 -8.00
C VAL A 27 -40.15 -2.33 -6.96
N MET A 28 -40.16 -2.65 -5.67
CA MET A 28 -39.92 -1.69 -4.59
C MET A 28 -38.51 -1.10 -4.67
N PHE A 29 -37.49 -1.93 -4.92
CA PHE A 29 -36.12 -1.44 -5.11
C PHE A 29 -35.99 -0.52 -6.32
N GLN A 30 -36.71 -0.78 -7.41
CA GLN A 30 -36.73 0.12 -8.57
C GLN A 30 -37.36 1.47 -8.21
N GLN A 31 -38.44 1.49 -7.43
CA GLN A 31 -39.09 2.73 -7.01
C GLN A 31 -38.20 3.55 -6.07
N VAL A 32 -37.66 2.91 -5.03
CA VAL A 32 -36.73 3.53 -4.08
C VAL A 32 -35.48 4.00 -4.81
N GLY A 33 -34.91 3.17 -5.68
CA GLY A 33 -33.73 3.50 -6.48
C GLY A 33 -33.93 4.72 -7.37
N ARG A 34 -35.10 4.85 -8.01
CA ARG A 34 -35.44 6.04 -8.81
C ARG A 34 -35.56 7.29 -7.94
N PHE A 35 -36.15 7.18 -6.74
CA PHE A 35 -36.25 8.30 -5.81
C PHE A 35 -34.87 8.74 -5.30
N VAL A 36 -34.05 7.79 -4.82
CA VAL A 36 -32.68 8.02 -4.38
C VAL A 36 -31.82 8.58 -5.52
N GLY A 37 -31.99 8.07 -6.74
CA GLY A 37 -31.27 8.56 -7.93
C GLY A 37 -31.59 10.02 -8.24
N LYS A 38 -32.87 10.42 -8.16
CA LYS A 38 -33.29 11.81 -8.32
C LYS A 38 -32.76 12.70 -7.19
N ALA A 39 -32.87 12.24 -5.94
CA ALA A 39 -32.31 12.94 -4.78
C ALA A 39 -30.80 13.15 -4.92
N ARG A 40 -30.06 12.13 -5.36
CA ARG A 40 -28.61 12.22 -5.63
C ARG A 40 -28.29 13.17 -6.78
N ALA A 41 -29.10 13.21 -7.82
CA ALA A 41 -28.95 14.17 -8.91
C ALA A 41 -29.15 15.61 -8.40
N MET A 42 -30.22 15.87 -7.65
CA MET A 42 -30.48 17.18 -7.03
C MET A 42 -29.36 17.58 -6.05
N ALA A 43 -28.86 16.63 -5.24
CA ALA A 43 -27.76 16.87 -4.32
C ALA A 43 -26.45 17.24 -5.05
N ARG A 44 -26.20 16.67 -6.23
CA ARG A 44 -25.03 17.05 -7.06
C ARG A 44 -25.15 18.49 -7.56
N GLU A 45 -26.32 18.88 -8.05
CA GLU A 45 -26.58 20.25 -8.50
C GLU A 45 -26.45 21.24 -7.34
N PHE A 46 -27.02 20.91 -6.18
CA PHE A 46 -26.90 21.71 -4.96
C PHE A 46 -25.44 21.80 -4.48
N SER A 47 -24.69 20.70 -4.50
CA SER A 47 -23.27 20.71 -4.14
C SER A 47 -22.46 21.61 -5.07
N TYR A 48 -22.77 21.59 -6.37
CA TYR A 48 -22.10 22.44 -7.35
C TYR A 48 -22.40 23.92 -7.11
N ALA A 49 -23.68 24.28 -6.98
CA ALA A 49 -24.10 25.65 -6.70
C ALA A 49 -23.61 26.15 -5.33
N MET A 50 -23.64 25.30 -4.31
CA MET A 50 -23.15 25.62 -2.96
C MET A 50 -21.63 25.77 -2.93
N ASN A 51 -20.86 24.95 -3.64
CA ASN A 51 -19.41 25.15 -3.75
C ASN A 51 -19.08 26.49 -4.41
N GLN A 52 -19.80 26.84 -5.49
CA GLN A 52 -19.61 28.11 -6.18
C GLN A 52 -19.98 29.31 -5.29
N ALA A 53 -21.10 29.22 -4.56
CA ALA A 53 -21.50 30.23 -3.59
C ALA A 53 -20.57 30.30 -2.37
N ALA A 54 -20.04 29.17 -1.89
CA ALA A 54 -19.11 29.11 -0.77
C ALA A 54 -17.72 29.67 -1.13
N ASP A 55 -17.28 29.47 -2.37
CA ASP A 55 -16.05 30.05 -2.90
C ASP A 55 -16.17 31.58 -3.03
N GLU A 56 -17.35 32.10 -3.41
CA GLU A 56 -17.62 33.55 -3.43
C GLU A 56 -17.86 34.15 -2.03
N ALA A 57 -18.49 33.40 -1.11
CA ALA A 57 -18.79 33.84 0.25
C ALA A 57 -17.65 33.62 1.26
N GLY A 58 -16.51 33.07 0.83
CA GLY A 58 -15.35 32.81 1.71
C GLY A 58 -15.57 31.70 2.73
N MET A 59 -16.55 30.81 2.53
CA MET A 59 -16.97 29.79 3.50
C MET A 59 -16.05 28.55 3.55
N LYS A 60 -14.77 28.71 3.20
CA LYS A 60 -13.76 27.63 3.19
C LYS A 60 -13.56 26.98 4.55
N ASP A 61 -13.74 27.74 5.63
CA ASP A 61 -13.53 27.26 7.00
C ASP A 61 -14.64 26.30 7.47
N ALA A 62 -15.90 26.55 7.05
CA ALA A 62 -17.01 25.64 7.35
C ALA A 62 -16.88 24.32 6.59
N THR A 63 -16.52 24.39 5.30
CA THR A 63 -16.28 23.20 4.48
C THR A 63 -15.10 22.39 4.99
N SER A 64 -14.02 23.04 5.43
CA SER A 64 -12.85 22.36 6.01
C SER A 64 -13.22 21.66 7.32
N SER A 65 -13.94 22.33 8.22
CA SER A 65 -14.38 21.76 9.49
C SER A 65 -15.31 20.55 9.29
N PHE A 66 -16.25 20.63 8.34
CA PHE A 66 -17.14 19.53 8.00
C PHE A 66 -16.39 18.34 7.37
N LYS A 67 -15.40 18.62 6.52
CA LYS A 67 -14.57 17.59 5.91
C LYS A 67 -13.73 16.85 6.95
N SER A 68 -13.08 17.59 7.87
CA SER A 68 -12.33 17.01 8.97
C SER A 68 -13.21 16.12 9.86
N ALA A 69 -14.40 16.59 10.24
CA ALA A 69 -15.34 15.78 11.03
C ALA A 69 -15.77 14.50 10.30
N THR A 70 -16.02 14.59 8.99
CA THR A 70 -16.38 13.43 8.16
C THR A 70 -15.24 12.43 8.04
N ASP A 71 -14.00 12.90 7.89
CA ASP A 71 -12.81 12.03 7.82
C ASP A 71 -12.51 11.36 9.17
N THR A 72 -12.72 12.05 10.29
CA THR A 72 -12.61 11.44 11.63
C THR A 72 -13.66 10.35 11.83
N LEU A 73 -14.92 10.62 11.46
CA LEU A 73 -15.99 9.62 11.51
C LEU A 73 -15.70 8.42 10.61
N ARG A 74 -15.18 8.66 9.39
CA ARG A 74 -14.86 7.58 8.45
C ARG A 74 -13.71 6.71 8.92
N THR A 75 -12.72 7.30 9.58
CA THR A 75 -11.60 6.57 10.18
C THR A 75 -12.07 5.78 11.39
N ALA A 76 -12.91 6.37 12.25
CA ALA A 76 -13.50 5.70 13.40
C ALA A 76 -14.44 4.54 13.01
N ALA A 77 -15.14 4.67 11.88
CA ALA A 77 -16.10 3.67 11.41
C ALA A 77 -15.47 2.53 10.60
N ASN A 78 -14.16 2.58 10.29
CA ASN A 78 -13.52 1.57 9.45
C ASN A 78 -12.35 0.87 10.19
N PRO A 79 -12.64 -0.06 11.10
CA PRO A 79 -11.63 -0.76 11.89
C PRO A 79 -10.61 -1.52 11.02
N ALA A 80 -11.03 -1.97 9.83
CA ALA A 80 -10.15 -2.65 8.88
C ALA A 80 -9.06 -1.74 8.29
N LYS A 81 -9.34 -0.44 8.15
CA LYS A 81 -8.36 0.54 7.65
C LYS A 81 -7.32 0.88 8.71
N ALA A 82 -7.77 1.08 9.96
CA ALA A 82 -6.88 1.30 11.09
C ALA A 82 -5.95 0.09 11.33
N ALA A 83 -6.49 -1.12 11.20
CA ALA A 83 -5.68 -2.35 11.26
C ALA A 83 -4.68 -2.43 10.09
N GLY A 84 -5.10 -2.08 8.87
CA GLY A 84 -4.22 -2.08 7.69
C GLY A 84 -3.08 -1.07 7.77
N ASP A 85 -3.35 0.14 8.28
CA ASP A 85 -2.32 1.17 8.46
C ASP A 85 -1.32 0.77 9.56
N ALA A 86 -1.78 0.21 10.69
CA ALA A 86 -0.91 -0.28 11.76
C ALA A 86 0.02 -1.42 11.29
N VAL A 87 -0.51 -2.36 10.48
CA VAL A 87 0.30 -3.45 9.89
C VAL A 87 1.32 -2.87 8.90
N ARG A 88 0.91 -1.91 8.06
CA ARG A 88 1.81 -1.28 7.09
C ARG A 88 2.94 -0.50 7.76
N ASP A 89 2.66 0.19 8.86
CA ASP A 89 3.65 0.92 9.65
C ASP A 89 4.67 -0.04 10.27
N SER A 90 4.18 -1.12 10.91
CA SER A 90 5.04 -2.16 11.48
C SER A 90 5.94 -2.82 10.42
N VAL A 91 5.41 -3.06 9.21
CA VAL A 91 6.19 -3.61 8.10
C VAL A 91 7.25 -2.62 7.60
N LYS A 92 6.94 -1.31 7.57
CA LYS A 92 7.91 -0.28 7.21
C LYS A 92 9.02 -0.17 8.24
N ASP A 93 8.70 -0.15 9.53
CA ASP A 93 9.71 -0.05 10.60
C ASP A 93 10.67 -1.25 10.56
N ILE A 94 10.15 -2.46 10.31
CA ILE A 94 10.98 -3.65 10.13
C ILE A 94 11.82 -3.55 8.86
N ALA A 95 11.26 -3.02 7.77
CA ALA A 95 11.98 -2.84 6.52
C ALA A 95 13.10 -1.80 6.65
N ASP A 96 12.85 -0.67 7.31
CA ASP A 96 13.85 0.38 7.55
C ASP A 96 14.92 -0.08 8.54
N PHE A 97 14.55 -0.77 9.63
CA PHE A 97 15.52 -1.38 10.55
C PHE A 97 16.40 -2.41 9.84
N LYS A 98 15.80 -3.23 8.97
CA LYS A 98 16.55 -4.19 8.16
C LYS A 98 17.44 -3.49 7.13
N LEU A 99 17.00 -2.38 6.55
CA LEU A 99 17.78 -1.57 5.61
C LEU A 99 19.01 -0.94 6.30
N ASP A 100 18.84 -0.48 7.53
CA ASP A 100 19.90 0.13 8.35
C ASP A 100 20.96 -0.92 8.75
N LEU A 101 20.52 -2.10 9.20
CA LEU A 101 21.40 -3.22 9.55
C LEU A 101 22.14 -3.80 8.34
N ASP A 102 21.48 -3.91 7.18
CA ASP A 102 22.09 -4.41 5.95
C ASP A 102 23.06 -3.35 5.34
N SER A 103 22.82 -2.05 5.51
CA SER A 103 23.69 -1.00 4.93
C SER A 103 25.05 -0.88 5.62
N GLU A 104 25.13 -1.01 6.95
CA GLU A 104 26.41 -0.96 7.67
C GLU A 104 27.23 -2.25 7.48
N SER A 105 26.63 -3.42 7.70
CA SER A 105 27.32 -4.72 7.73
C SER A 105 27.83 -5.21 6.37
N LEU A 106 27.09 -4.94 5.27
CA LEU A 106 27.51 -5.37 3.93
C LEU A 106 28.65 -4.52 3.35
N SER A 107 28.90 -3.32 3.89
CA SER A 107 29.92 -2.41 3.37
C SER A 107 31.34 -2.83 3.77
N GLU A 108 31.52 -3.30 5.01
CA GLU A 108 32.79 -3.79 5.55
C GLU A 108 33.11 -5.19 5.01
N ASP A 109 32.16 -6.12 5.06
CA ASP A 109 32.36 -7.50 4.58
C ASP A 109 32.69 -7.57 3.07
N ARG A 110 32.07 -6.70 2.26
CA ARG A 110 32.33 -6.64 0.82
C ARG A 110 33.68 -6.01 0.50
N ALA A 111 34.14 -5.05 1.29
CA ALA A 111 35.46 -4.44 1.15
C ALA A 111 36.59 -5.42 1.50
N ASP A 112 36.41 -6.22 2.56
CA ASP A 112 37.38 -7.24 2.97
C ASP A 112 37.40 -8.45 2.02
N ALA A 113 36.25 -8.86 1.49
CA ALA A 113 36.18 -9.89 0.46
C ALA A 113 36.86 -9.44 -0.84
N ALA A 114 36.66 -8.20 -1.27
CA ALA A 114 37.31 -7.64 -2.46
C ALA A 114 38.84 -7.59 -2.31
N ARG A 115 39.35 -7.19 -1.13
CA ARG A 115 40.80 -7.17 -0.85
C ARG A 115 41.42 -8.55 -0.87
N LYS A 116 40.79 -9.55 -0.24
CA LYS A 116 41.29 -10.94 -0.25
C LYS A 116 41.34 -11.54 -1.66
N ILE A 117 40.34 -11.22 -2.49
CA ILE A 117 40.32 -11.69 -3.88
C ILE A 117 41.43 -11.01 -4.69
N GLN A 118 41.68 -9.71 -4.49
CA GLN A 118 42.75 -9.00 -5.18
C GLN A 118 44.15 -9.50 -4.76
N ASP A 119 44.39 -9.71 -3.46
CA ASP A 119 45.67 -10.21 -2.95
C ASP A 119 45.97 -11.65 -3.41
N ALA A 120 44.96 -12.52 -3.41
CA ALA A 120 45.09 -13.88 -3.92
C ALA A 120 45.36 -13.89 -5.43
N THR A 121 44.72 -12.98 -6.18
CA THR A 121 44.93 -12.83 -7.62
C THR A 121 46.32 -12.28 -7.94
N ALA A 122 46.79 -11.28 -7.18
CA ALA A 122 48.13 -10.72 -7.33
C ALA A 122 49.23 -11.76 -7.05
N LYS A 123 49.11 -12.50 -5.94
CA LYS A 123 50.07 -13.58 -5.61
C LYS A 123 50.08 -14.69 -6.65
N LYS A 124 48.90 -15.05 -7.19
CA LYS A 124 48.81 -16.07 -8.24
C LYS A 124 49.39 -15.57 -9.57
N ALA A 125 49.23 -14.29 -9.88
CA ALA A 125 49.82 -13.67 -11.07
C ALA A 125 51.36 -13.55 -10.95
N GLU A 126 51.90 -13.26 -9.76
CA GLU A 126 53.35 -13.24 -9.53
C GLU A 126 53.96 -14.64 -9.58
N ALA A 127 53.30 -15.65 -9.00
CA ALA A 127 53.72 -17.04 -9.11
C ALA A 127 53.75 -17.51 -10.57
N ALA A 128 52.71 -17.20 -11.35
CA ALA A 128 52.66 -17.54 -12.77
C ALA A 128 53.75 -16.81 -13.59
N LYS A 129 54.11 -15.57 -13.24
CA LYS A 129 55.23 -14.85 -13.87
C LYS A 129 56.58 -15.41 -13.47
N ALA A 130 56.75 -15.85 -12.23
CA ALA A 130 57.98 -16.47 -11.76
C ALA A 130 58.20 -17.86 -12.39
N GLU A 131 57.14 -18.65 -12.56
CA GLU A 131 57.20 -19.94 -13.27
C GLU A 131 57.48 -19.74 -14.77
N ALA A 132 56.89 -18.72 -15.40
CA ALA A 132 57.20 -18.37 -16.80
C ALA A 132 58.67 -17.93 -16.98
N ALA A 133 59.21 -17.14 -16.05
CA ALA A 133 60.62 -16.70 -16.09
C ALA A 133 61.62 -17.82 -15.75
N ALA A 134 61.21 -18.82 -14.95
CA ALA A 134 62.02 -20.01 -14.69
C ALA A 134 62.06 -20.96 -15.89
N ALA A 135 60.93 -21.10 -16.60
CA ALA A 135 60.86 -21.91 -17.83
C ALA A 135 61.67 -21.32 -18.99
N GLU A 136 61.84 -19.99 -19.04
CA GLU A 136 62.68 -19.32 -20.04
C GLU A 136 64.18 -19.56 -19.78
N LYS A 137 64.63 -19.56 -18.53
CA LYS A 137 66.05 -19.81 -18.17
C LYS A 137 66.52 -21.25 -18.37
N THR A 138 65.61 -22.22 -18.45
CA THR A 138 65.95 -23.61 -18.81
C THR A 138 66.08 -23.86 -20.31
N LYS A 139 65.76 -22.88 -21.17
CA LYS A 139 65.89 -23.00 -22.63
C LYS A 139 67.18 -22.41 -23.22
N ASP A 140 67.96 -21.63 -22.46
CA ASP A 140 69.24 -21.04 -22.90
C ASP A 140 70.49 -21.76 -22.35
N ALA A 141 70.33 -22.97 -21.80
CA ALA A 141 71.43 -23.82 -21.33
C ALA A 141 71.56 -25.14 -22.14
N GLU A 142 70.97 -25.18 -23.34
CA GLU A 142 71.22 -26.20 -24.38
C GLU A 142 71.72 -25.52 -25.66
#